data_AF-X5U0V7-F1
#
_entry.id   AF-X5U0V7-F1
#
_cell.length_a   1.000
_cell.length_b   1.000
_cell.length_c   1.000
_cell.angle_alpha   90.00
_cell.angle_beta   90.00
_cell.angle_gamma   90.00
#
_symmetry.space_group_name_H-M   'P 1'
#
loop_
_entity.id
_entity.type
_entity.pdbx_description
1 polymer ?
#
loop_
_entity_poly.entity_id
_entity_poly.type
_entity_poly.pdbx_seq_one_letter_code
_entity_poly.pdbx_strand_id
1 'polypeptide(L)'
;MINMTFLDYLISVDARTALMGRMMRSLGVDRHLKVVADHAAVTNRAVDRCRSCGHQDECSTWLDEHEQSENPPDYCRNSDLIARLQHAAGQR
;
A
#
# COMPACT_ATOMS: atom_id res chain seq x y z
N MET A 1 18.85 -0.65 -28.04
CA MET A 1 19.57 -0.83 -26.76
C MET A 1 18.61 -0.40 -25.67
N ILE A 2 17.80 -1.33 -25.13
CA ILE A 2 16.87 -1.02 -24.05
C ILE A 2 17.74 -0.73 -22.83
N ASN A 3 17.66 0.49 -22.31
CA ASN A 3 18.47 0.94 -21.18
C ASN A 3 18.12 0.06 -19.98
N MET A 4 19.06 -0.75 -19.48
CA MET A 4 18.85 -1.64 -18.32
C MET A 4 18.25 -0.87 -17.13
N THR A 5 18.67 0.38 -16.97
CA THR A 5 18.18 1.33 -15.97
C THR A 5 16.68 1.63 -16.02
N PHE A 6 16.06 1.62 -17.21
CA PHE A 6 14.62 1.85 -17.35
C PHE A 6 13.83 0.59 -16.96
N LEU A 7 14.32 -0.58 -17.33
CA LEU A 7 13.67 -1.84 -16.97
C LEU A 7 13.77 -2.11 -15.46
N ASP A 8 14.94 -1.86 -14.86
CA ASP A 8 15.14 -1.94 -13.40
C ASP A 8 14.23 -0.97 -12.64
N TYR A 9 14.07 0.25 -13.17
CA TYR A 9 13.14 1.22 -12.61
C TYR A 9 11.70 0.71 -12.66
N LEU A 10 11.24 0.19 -13.80
CA LEU A 10 9.88 -0.35 -13.94
C LEU A 10 9.63 -1.55 -13.02
N ILE A 11 10.60 -2.47 -12.89
CA ILE A 11 10.50 -3.61 -11.96
C ILE A 11 10.39 -3.11 -10.50
N SER A 12 11.18 -2.11 -10.12
CA SER A 12 11.09 -1.50 -8.79
C SER A 12 9.75 -0.77 -8.57
N VAL A 13 9.24 -0.10 -9.60
CA VAL A 13 7.94 0.57 -9.59
C VAL A 13 6.82 -0.45 -9.33
N ASP A 14 6.84 -1.57 -10.03
CA ASP A 14 5.84 -2.63 -9.91
C ASP A 14 5.93 -3.32 -8.55
N ALA A 15 7.14 -3.58 -8.04
CA ALA A 15 7.33 -4.16 -6.71
C ALA A 15 6.73 -3.28 -5.60
N ARG A 16 6.93 -1.96 -5.67
CA ARG A 16 6.39 -1.01 -4.67
C ARG A 16 4.87 -0.89 -4.74
N THR A 17 4.29 -0.90 -5.94
CA THR A 17 2.84 -0.91 -6.12
C THR A 17 2.22 -2.22 -5.62
N ALA A 18 2.87 -3.35 -5.89
CA ALA A 18 2.45 -4.65 -5.39
C ALA A 18 2.50 -4.72 -3.85
N LEU A 19 3.52 -4.12 -3.23
CA LEU A 19 3.66 -4.06 -1.76
C LEU A 19 2.52 -3.27 -1.11
N MET A 20 2.16 -2.10 -1.66
CA MET A 20 1.00 -1.34 -1.20
C MET A 20 -0.29 -2.15 -1.34
N GLY A 21 -0.46 -2.86 -2.45
CA GLY A 21 -1.61 -3.74 -2.65
C GLY A 21 -1.67 -4.88 -1.62
N ARG A 22 -0.52 -5.46 -1.24
CA ARG A 22 -0.43 -6.47 -0.17
C ARG A 22 -0.84 -5.88 1.19
N MET A 23 -0.35 -4.70 1.54
CA MET A 23 -0.72 -3.99 2.77
C MET A 23 -2.24 -3.77 2.88
N MET A 24 -2.87 -3.26 1.82
CA MET A 24 -4.32 -3.03 1.83
C MET A 24 -5.14 -4.33 1.97
N ARG A 25 -4.63 -5.45 1.45
CA ARG A 25 -5.27 -6.77 1.61
C ARG A 25 -5.08 -7.34 3.01
N SER A 26 -3.87 -7.26 3.58
CA SER A 26 -3.59 -7.72 4.95
C SER A 26 -4.46 -7.01 5.99
N LEU A 27 -4.80 -5.74 5.73
CA LEU A 27 -5.68 -4.93 6.58
C LEU A 27 -7.16 -5.00 6.19
N GLY A 28 -7.53 -5.79 5.17
CA GLY A 28 -8.92 -5.97 4.75
C GLY A 28 -9.61 -4.75 4.13
N VAL A 29 -8.85 -3.71 3.74
CA VAL A 29 -9.39 -2.44 3.22
C VAL A 29 -9.37 -2.33 1.69
N ASP A 30 -8.83 -3.32 0.98
CA ASP A 30 -8.66 -3.28 -0.48
C ASP A 30 -10.00 -3.14 -1.24
N ARG A 31 -11.05 -3.82 -0.76
CA ARG A 31 -12.40 -3.70 -1.33
C ARG A 31 -12.98 -2.32 -1.10
N HIS A 32 -12.79 -1.78 0.10
CA HIS A 32 -13.29 -0.46 0.48
C HIS A 32 -12.62 0.64 -0.36
N LEU A 33 -11.31 0.51 -0.59
CA LEU A 33 -10.58 1.43 -1.47
C LEU A 33 -11.19 1.50 -2.88
N LYS A 34 -11.65 0.37 -3.45
CA LYS A 34 -12.23 0.31 -4.80
C LYS A 34 -13.60 0.98 -4.93
N VAL A 35 -14.33 1.16 -3.83
CA VAL A 35 -15.68 1.76 -3.84
C VAL A 35 -15.68 3.23 -3.43
N VAL A 36 -14.52 3.77 -3.01
CA VAL A 36 -14.38 5.20 -2.74
C VAL A 36 -14.51 6.01 -4.04
N ALA A 37 -15.16 7.18 -3.96
CA ALA A 37 -15.23 8.11 -5.06
C ALA A 37 -13.82 8.51 -5.52
N ASP A 38 -13.57 8.48 -6.83
CA ASP A 38 -12.24 8.73 -7.41
C ASP A 38 -11.14 7.79 -6.86
N HIS A 39 -11.48 6.50 -6.68
CA HIS A 39 -10.57 5.48 -6.14
C HIS A 39 -9.23 5.43 -6.89
N ALA A 40 -9.21 5.70 -8.20
CA ALA A 40 -7.97 5.70 -8.99
C ALA A 40 -7.00 6.78 -8.51
N ALA A 41 -7.46 8.03 -8.34
CA ALA A 41 -6.62 9.10 -7.82
C ALA A 41 -6.24 8.88 -6.35
N VAL A 42 -7.16 8.34 -5.53
CA VAL A 42 -6.85 7.96 -4.14
C VAL A 42 -5.75 6.91 -4.08
N THR A 43 -5.83 5.89 -4.93
CA THR A 43 -4.83 4.82 -5.04
C THR A 43 -3.48 5.37 -5.47
N ASN A 44 -3.44 6.21 -6.51
CA ASN A 44 -2.18 6.83 -6.97
C ASN A 44 -1.51 7.64 -5.85
N ARG A 45 -2.26 8.49 -5.13
CA ARG A 45 -1.72 9.24 -3.98
C ARG A 45 -1.25 8.34 -2.84
N ALA A 46 -1.89 7.20 -2.63
CA ALA A 46 -1.48 6.23 -1.62
C ALA A 46 -0.19 5.48 -2.03
N VAL A 47 -0.06 5.14 -3.31
CA VAL A 47 1.15 4.57 -3.89
C VAL A 47 2.32 5.56 -3.78
N ASP A 48 2.11 6.84 -4.11
CA ASP A 48 3.15 7.87 -4.00
C ASP A 48 3.67 8.00 -2.57
N ARG A 49 2.75 8.09 -1.58
CA ARG A 49 3.11 8.13 -0.15
C ARG A 49 3.83 6.87 0.34
N CYS A 50 3.43 5.69 -0.16
CA CYS A 50 4.08 4.42 0.16
C CYS A 50 5.51 4.39 -0.40
N ARG A 51 5.70 4.80 -1.66
CA ARG A 51 7.02 4.82 -2.31
C ARG A 51 7.98 5.78 -1.63
N SER A 52 7.48 6.88 -1.07
CA SER A 52 8.27 7.87 -0.36
C SER A 52 8.50 7.55 1.12
N CYS A 53 8.01 6.42 1.66
CA CYS A 53 8.18 6.12 3.10
C CYS A 53 9.61 5.70 3.46
N GLY A 54 10.32 5.05 2.54
CA GLY A 54 11.70 4.58 2.74
C GLY A 54 11.86 3.28 3.55
N HIS A 55 10.76 2.64 3.98
CA HIS A 55 10.76 1.44 4.83
C HIS A 55 10.26 0.19 4.07
N GLN A 56 10.70 -0.01 2.82
CA GLN A 56 10.14 -1.09 1.98
C GLN A 56 10.48 -2.49 2.49
N ASP A 57 11.73 -2.71 2.89
CA ASP A 57 12.18 -4.03 3.37
C ASP A 57 11.48 -4.40 4.68
N GLU A 58 11.45 -3.47 5.64
CA GLU A 58 10.71 -3.61 6.91
C GLU A 58 9.21 -3.89 6.66
N CYS A 59 8.61 -3.22 5.67
CA CYS A 59 7.21 -3.44 5.30
C CYS A 59 6.99 -4.82 4.68
N SER A 60 7.92 -5.33 3.87
CA SER A 60 7.81 -6.68 3.34
C SER A 60 7.87 -7.71 4.46
N THR A 61 8.88 -7.62 5.33
CA THR A 61 9.04 -8.53 6.47
C THR A 61 7.81 -8.50 7.37
N TRP A 62 7.32 -7.31 7.71
CA TRP A 62 6.11 -7.18 8.54
C TRP A 62 4.89 -7.84 7.89
N LEU A 63 4.71 -7.70 6.57
CA LEU A 63 3.62 -8.33 5.82
C LEU A 63 3.78 -9.85 5.67
N ASP A 64 5.00 -10.37 5.70
CA ASP A 64 5.26 -11.80 5.70
C ASP A 64 4.94 -12.42 7.08
N GLU A 65 5.11 -11.65 8.15
CA GLU A 65 4.79 -12.06 9.53
C GLU A 65 3.30 -11.87 9.90
N HIS A 66 2.61 -10.92 9.25
CA HIS A 66 1.24 -10.52 9.57
C HIS A 66 0.31 -10.65 8.35
N GLU A 67 -0.15 -11.89 8.08
CA GLU A 67 -1.09 -12.15 6.98
C GLU A 67 -2.42 -11.40 7.13
N GLN A 68 -2.88 -11.22 8.37
CA GLN A 68 -4.05 -10.42 8.72
C GLN A 68 -3.74 -9.57 9.95
N SER A 69 -3.84 -8.26 9.82
CA SER A 69 -3.61 -7.32 10.92
C SER A 69 -4.76 -6.31 11.01
N GLU A 70 -5.07 -5.86 12.21
CA GLU A 70 -6.02 -4.77 12.41
C GLU A 70 -5.39 -3.39 12.18
N ASN A 71 -4.08 -3.25 12.39
CA ASN A 71 -3.40 -1.96 12.34
C ASN A 71 -2.18 -2.01 11.42
N PRO A 72 -1.93 -0.93 10.65
CA PRO A 72 -0.68 -0.78 9.92
C PRO A 72 0.48 -0.54 10.90
N PRO A 73 1.73 -0.80 10.48
CA PRO A 73 2.91 -0.45 11.29
C PRO A 73 3.05 1.08 11.44
N ASP A 74 3.71 1.53 12.51
CA ASP A 74 3.81 2.94 12.90
C ASP A 74 4.47 3.84 11.83
N TYR A 75 5.36 3.28 11.01
CA TYR A 75 6.03 4.00 9.92
C TYR A 75 5.14 4.18 8.66
N CYS A 76 3.94 3.58 8.63
CA CYS A 76 3.09 3.58 7.45
C CYS A 76 2.50 4.98 7.18
N ARG A 77 3.00 5.66 6.14
CA ARG A 77 2.47 6.96 5.65
C ARG A 77 1.02 6.92 5.16
N ASN A 78 0.43 5.73 5.06
CA ASN A 78 -0.96 5.51 4.67
C ASN A 78 -1.89 5.21 5.85
N SER A 79 -1.41 5.25 7.10
CA SER A 79 -2.18 4.94 8.31
C SER A 79 -3.51 5.71 8.38
N ASP A 80 -3.50 7.02 8.15
CA ASP A 80 -4.73 7.83 8.14
C ASP A 80 -5.74 7.41 7.06
N LEU A 81 -5.26 7.04 5.88
CA LEU A 81 -6.14 6.56 4.80
C LEU A 81 -6.76 5.22 5.19
N ILE A 82 -5.94 4.32 5.73
CA ILE A 82 -6.36 3.00 6.17
C ILE A 82 -7.41 3.12 7.27
N ALA A 83 -7.19 3.95 8.30
CA ALA A 83 -8.15 4.18 9.37
C ALA A 83 -9.51 4.67 8.84
N ARG A 84 -9.50 5.59 7.86
CA ARG A 84 -10.74 6.07 7.21
C ARG A 84 -11.45 4.95 6.44
N LEU A 85 -10.71 4.09 5.76
CA LEU A 85 -11.28 2.94 5.04
C LEU A 85 -11.87 1.90 6.01
N GLN A 86 -11.20 1.63 7.13
CA GLN A 86 -11.68 0.74 8.18
C GLN A 86 -12.96 1.26 8.85
N HIS A 87 -13.01 2.56 9.13
CA HIS A 87 -14.23 3.18 9.66
C HIS A 87 -15.38 3.12 8.64
N ALA A 88 -15.12 3.40 7.35
CA ALA A 88 -16.10 3.23 6.29
C ALA A 88 -16.52 1.76 6.07
N ALA A 89 -15.70 0.80 6.49
CA ALA A 89 -15.99 -0.63 6.45
C ALA A 89 -16.83 -1.12 7.64
N GLY A 90 -17.09 -0.28 8.64
CA GLY A 90 -17.74 -0.67 9.89
C GLY A 90 -16.84 -1.51 10.82
N GLN A 91 -15.52 -1.46 10.64
CA GLN A 91 -14.55 -2.22 11.45
C GLN A 91 -14.12 -1.51 12.75
N ARG A 92 -14.62 -0.30 13.02
CA ARG A 92 -14.69 0.34 14.34
C ARG A 92 -15.44 1.65 14.21
#